data_AF-A0A4Y2VS79-F1
#
_entry.id   AF-A0A4Y2VS79-F1
#
_cell.length_a   1.000
_cell.length_b   1.000
_cell.length_c   1.000
_cell.angle_alpha   90.00
_cell.angle_beta   90.00
_cell.angle_gamma   90.00
#
_symmetry.space_group_name_H-M   'P 1'
#
loop_
_entity.id
_entity.type
_entity.pdbx_description
1 polymer ?
#
loop_
_entity_poly.entity_id
_entity_poly.type
_entity_poly.pdbx_seq_one_letter_code
_entity_poly.pdbx_strand_id
1 'polypeptide(L)'
;INNCVGELNQKYFIQFLIFVGLASVYSIIMVVISWTGDCTDCKKEIVFRQHRVIHTVLLLIESILFGVFVIAIMCDQFQAILSDETAIEHLQKKGPHRPRKPKMALLSEVFGR
;
A
#
# COMPACT_ATOMS: atom_id res chain seq x y z
N ILE A 1 -6.27 -5.05 12.67
CA ILE A 1 -6.05 -6.51 12.76
C ILE A 1 -5.95 -6.86 14.24
N ASN A 2 -6.74 -7.79 14.75
CA ASN A 2 -6.72 -8.21 16.17
C ASN A 2 -5.81 -9.43 16.39
N ASN A 3 -4.60 -9.39 15.82
CA ASN A 3 -3.58 -10.43 15.93
C ASN A 3 -2.19 -9.77 15.92
N CYS A 4 -1.22 -10.37 16.59
CA CYS A 4 0.16 -9.91 16.55
C CYS A 4 0.77 -10.18 15.16
N VAL A 5 1.50 -9.20 14.66
CA VAL A 5 2.30 -9.36 13.42
C VAL A 5 3.62 -10.02 13.81
N GLY A 6 3.84 -11.25 13.35
CA GLY A 6 5.09 -11.99 13.52
C GLY A 6 5.52 -12.63 12.20
N GLU A 7 6.63 -13.35 12.19
CA GLU A 7 7.29 -13.90 10.98
C GLU A 7 6.33 -14.67 10.05
N LEU A 8 5.41 -15.46 10.62
CA LEU A 8 4.43 -16.25 9.85
C LEU A 8 3.31 -15.39 9.21
N ASN A 9 2.98 -14.24 9.79
CA ASN A 9 1.89 -13.36 9.35
C ASN A 9 2.39 -12.11 8.63
N GLN A 10 3.70 -11.85 8.63
CA GLN A 10 4.31 -10.66 8.06
C GLN A 10 4.01 -10.51 6.57
N LYS A 11 4.01 -11.60 5.80
CA LYS A 11 3.69 -11.56 4.36
C LYS A 11 2.26 -11.08 4.08
N TYR A 12 1.29 -11.55 4.87
CA TYR A 12 -0.12 -11.16 4.72
C TYR A 12 -0.34 -9.72 5.17
N PHE A 13 0.40 -9.28 6.19
CA PHE A 13 0.37 -7.90 6.64
C PHE A 13 0.92 -6.94 5.58
N ILE A 14 2.07 -7.26 4.95
CA ILE A 14 2.62 -6.45 3.85
C ILE A 14 1.68 -6.44 2.65
N GLN A 15 1.08 -7.59 2.31
CA GLN A 15 0.08 -7.66 1.24
C GLN A 15 -1.13 -6.75 1.54
N PHE A 16 -1.62 -6.76 2.78
CA PHE A 16 -2.68 -5.86 3.24
C PHE A 16 -2.27 -4.39 3.09
N LEU A 17 -1.05 -4.01 3.53
CA LEU A 17 -0.55 -2.65 3.39
C LEU A 17 -0.51 -2.20 1.93
N ILE A 18 -0.02 -3.04 1.01
CA ILE A 18 0.01 -2.75 -0.43
C ILE A 18 -1.41 -2.50 -0.95
N PHE A 19 -2.38 -3.35 -0.61
CA PHE A 19 -3.75 -3.17 -1.07
C PHE A 19 -4.40 -1.89 -0.53
N VAL A 20 -4.19 -1.56 0.75
CA VAL A 20 -4.69 -0.29 1.31
C VAL A 20 -4.03 0.91 0.63
N GLY A 21 -2.71 0.83 0.37
CA GLY A 21 -1.99 1.85 -0.38
C GLY A 21 -2.54 2.04 -1.79
N LEU A 22 -2.77 0.95 -2.53
CA LEU A 22 -3.37 1.01 -3.87
C LEU A 22 -4.80 1.57 -3.85
N ALA A 23 -5.61 1.18 -2.87
CA ALA A 23 -6.96 1.72 -2.70
C ALA A 23 -6.95 3.23 -2.40
N SER A 24 -5.97 3.70 -1.61
CA SER A 24 -5.79 5.13 -1.33
C SER A 24 -5.42 5.91 -2.61
N VAL A 25 -4.50 5.39 -3.42
CA VAL A 25 -4.10 5.99 -4.70
C VAL A 25 -5.27 6.00 -5.70
N TYR A 26 -6.00 4.89 -5.79
CA TYR A 26 -7.19 4.79 -6.64
C TYR A 26 -8.24 5.84 -6.28
N SER A 27 -8.52 6.01 -4.98
CA SER A 27 -9.46 7.01 -4.49
C SER A 27 -9.01 8.44 -4.82
N ILE A 28 -7.72 8.75 -4.68
CA ILE A 28 -7.17 10.06 -5.06
C ILE A 28 -7.34 10.30 -6.57
N ILE A 29 -7.05 9.30 -7.41
CA ILE A 29 -7.25 9.40 -8.87
C ILE A 29 -8.73 9.67 -9.20
N MET A 30 -9.66 8.95 -8.56
CA MET A 30 -11.10 9.16 -8.73
C MET A 30 -11.52 10.59 -8.34
N VAL A 31 -10.96 11.15 -7.26
CA VAL A 31 -11.21 12.55 -6.87
C VAL A 31 -10.68 13.52 -7.91
N VAL A 32 -9.46 13.33 -8.41
CA VAL A 32 -8.86 14.18 -9.46
C VAL A 32 -9.70 14.15 -10.73
N ILE A 33 -10.12 12.97 -11.18
CA ILE A 33 -11.00 12.81 -12.35
C ILE A 33 -12.34 13.50 -12.10
N SER A 34 -12.92 13.36 -10.91
CA SER A 34 -14.20 13.98 -10.55
C SER A 34 -14.14 15.51 -10.56
N TRP A 35 -12.98 16.11 -10.25
CA TRP A 35 -12.79 17.56 -10.22
C TRP A 35 -12.36 18.14 -11.58
N THR A 36 -11.64 17.37 -12.40
CA THR A 36 -11.13 17.82 -13.71
C THR A 36 -12.04 17.44 -14.88
N GLY A 37 -12.88 16.42 -14.71
CA GLY A 37 -13.85 15.99 -15.72
C GLY A 37 -14.99 17.00 -15.81
N ASP A 38 -15.00 17.81 -16.87
CA ASP A 38 -16.13 18.66 -17.19
C ASP A 38 -17.36 17.79 -17.49
N CYS A 39 -18.38 17.91 -16.64
CA CYS A 39 -19.62 17.20 -16.84
C CYS A 39 -20.59 18.06 -17.66
N THR A 40 -20.63 17.84 -18.96
CA THR A 40 -21.52 18.53 -19.90
C THR A 40 -23.01 18.19 -19.69
N ASP A 41 -23.31 16.97 -19.22
CA ASP A 41 -24.70 16.48 -19.00
C ASP A 41 -25.14 16.40 -17.53
N CYS A 42 -24.32 16.88 -16.58
CA CYS A 42 -24.71 16.87 -15.18
C CYS A 42 -25.77 17.94 -14.90
N LYS A 43 -26.93 17.50 -14.37
CA LYS A 43 -27.94 18.41 -13.80
C LYS A 43 -27.27 19.33 -12.77
N LYS A 44 -27.28 20.64 -13.02
CA LYS A 44 -26.69 21.70 -12.16
C LYS A 44 -27.47 21.93 -10.86
N GLU A 45 -28.16 20.91 -10.36
CA GLU A 45 -28.87 20.93 -9.09
C GLU A 45 -27.84 21.18 -7.96
N ILE A 46 -28.04 22.27 -7.21
CA ILE A 46 -27.11 22.72 -6.17
C ILE A 46 -26.86 21.61 -5.14
N VAL A 47 -27.91 20.87 -4.78
CA VAL A 47 -27.86 19.75 -3.83
C VAL A 47 -26.93 18.63 -4.33
N PHE A 48 -27.03 18.24 -5.61
CA PHE A 48 -26.18 17.18 -6.16
C PHE A 48 -24.70 17.59 -6.19
N ARG A 49 -24.42 18.85 -6.51
CA ARG A 49 -23.04 19.39 -6.47
C ARG A 49 -22.49 19.40 -5.05
N GLN A 50 -23.28 19.81 -4.06
CA GLN A 50 -22.88 19.81 -2.65
C GLN A 50 -22.56 18.40 -2.14
N HIS A 51 -23.44 17.42 -2.39
CA HIS A 51 -23.20 16.04 -2.01
C HIS A 51 -21.92 15.48 -2.64
N ARG A 52 -21.70 15.72 -3.94
CA ARG A 52 -20.48 15.30 -4.64
C ARG A 52 -19.23 15.89 -3.97
N VAL A 53 -19.22 17.20 -3.73
CA VAL A 53 -18.06 17.87 -3.10
C VAL A 53 -17.79 17.28 -1.72
N ILE A 54 -18.80 17.13 -0.87
CA ILE A 54 -18.66 16.56 0.47
C ILE A 54 -18.08 15.14 0.41
N HIS A 55 -18.63 14.25 -0.40
CA HIS A 55 -18.13 12.88 -0.55
C HIS A 55 -16.69 12.86 -1.06
N THR A 56 -16.34 13.68 -2.05
CA THR A 56 -14.97 13.72 -2.59
C THR A 56 -13.95 14.27 -1.58
N VAL A 57 -14.34 15.26 -0.75
CA VAL A 57 -13.46 15.82 0.29
C VAL A 57 -13.23 14.82 1.41
N LEU A 58 -14.28 14.14 1.89
CA LEU A 58 -14.15 13.11 2.91
C LEU A 58 -13.27 11.95 2.42
N LEU A 59 -13.50 11.48 1.19
CA LEU A 59 -12.71 10.42 0.57
C LEU A 59 -11.23 10.82 0.41
N LEU A 60 -10.96 12.08 0.07
CA LEU A 60 -9.59 12.60 -0.06
C LEU A 60 -8.87 12.60 1.29
N ILE A 61 -9.51 13.09 2.35
CA ILE A 61 -8.94 13.13 3.71
C ILE A 61 -8.65 11.70 4.20
N GLU A 62 -9.62 10.80 4.06
CA GLU A 62 -9.50 9.40 4.44
C GLU A 62 -8.34 8.71 3.69
N SER A 63 -8.24 8.92 2.38
CA SER A 63 -7.19 8.35 1.54
C SER A 63 -5.80 8.85 1.90
N ILE A 64 -5.65 10.14 2.19
CA ILE A 64 -4.36 10.71 2.59
C ILE A 64 -3.94 10.17 3.96
N LEU A 65 -4.86 10.12 4.93
CA LEU A 65 -4.59 9.62 6.27
C LEU A 65 -4.13 8.16 6.23
N PHE A 66 -4.89 7.29 5.55
CA PHE A 66 -4.50 5.89 5.40
C PHE A 66 -3.24 5.72 4.55
N GLY A 67 -3.07 6.51 3.48
CA GLY A 67 -1.90 6.45 2.61
C GLY A 67 -0.61 6.74 3.35
N VAL A 68 -0.55 7.84 4.10
CA VAL A 68 0.64 8.21 4.90
C VAL A 68 0.93 7.15 5.96
N PHE A 69 -0.10 6.69 6.68
CA PHE A 69 0.04 5.67 7.70
C PHE A 69 0.59 4.35 7.13
N VAL A 70 0.05 3.91 6.00
CA VAL A 70 0.50 2.70 5.31
C VAL A 70 1.93 2.83 4.82
N ILE A 71 2.30 3.97 4.23
CA ILE A 71 3.67 4.20 3.75
C ILE A 71 4.67 4.15 4.91
N ALA A 72 4.38 4.81 6.03
CA ALA A 72 5.25 4.81 7.20
C ALA A 72 5.49 3.38 7.72
N ILE A 73 4.41 2.62 7.94
CA ILE A 73 4.51 1.22 8.39
C ILE A 73 5.23 0.36 7.35
N MET A 74 4.93 0.54 6.06
CA MET A 74 5.57 -0.22 5.00
C MET A 74 7.08 0.03 4.96
N CYS A 75 7.52 1.27 5.17
CA CYS A 75 8.94 1.62 5.29
C CYS A 75 9.60 0.91 6.49
N ASP A 76 8.94 0.88 7.65
CA ASP A 76 9.46 0.17 8.83
C ASP A 76 9.57 -1.33 8.57
N GLN A 77 8.53 -1.94 8.00
CA GLN A 77 8.53 -3.37 7.64
C GLN A 77 9.62 -3.69 6.61
N PHE A 78 9.86 -2.80 5.64
CA PHE A 78 10.89 -2.99 4.61
C PHE A 78 12.30 -2.85 5.19
N GLN A 79 12.52 -1.86 6.06
CA GLN A 79 13.79 -1.69 6.77
C GLN A 79 14.10 -2.88 7.66
N ALA A 80 13.11 -3.43 8.37
CA ALA A 80 13.28 -4.64 9.17
C ALA A 80 13.72 -5.82 8.29
N ILE A 81 13.08 -6.04 7.14
CA ILE A 81 13.45 -7.11 6.19
C ILE A 81 14.86 -6.92 5.63
N LEU A 82 15.20 -5.70 5.20
CA LEU A 82 16.52 -5.41 4.65
C LEU A 82 17.63 -5.56 5.69
N SER A 83 17.38 -5.11 6.92
CA SER A 83 18.34 -5.19 8.02
C SER A 83 18.58 -6.64 8.43
N ASP A 84 17.53 -7.46 8.47
CA ASP A 84 17.63 -8.87 8.83
C ASP A 84 18.35 -9.69 7.75
N GLU A 85 18.09 -9.42 6.46
CA GLU A 85 18.92 -9.96 5.38
C GLU A 85 20.39 -9.54 5.49
N THR A 86 20.66 -8.26 5.73
CA THR A 86 22.03 -7.72 5.80
C THR A 86 22.79 -8.27 7.02
N ALA A 87 22.11 -8.45 8.15
CA ALA A 87 22.65 -9.06 9.36
C ALA A 87 22.95 -10.55 9.16
N ILE A 88 22.05 -11.29 8.53
CA ILE A 88 22.28 -12.70 8.18
C ILE A 88 23.41 -12.83 7.15
N GLU A 89 23.52 -11.96 6.15
CA GLU A 89 24.64 -11.96 5.20
C GLU A 89 26.00 -11.69 5.87
N HIS A 90 26.02 -10.82 6.90
CA HIS A 90 27.21 -10.61 7.72
C HIS A 90 27.58 -11.84 8.57
N LEU A 91 26.58 -12.55 9.11
CA LEU A 91 26.78 -13.75 9.93
C LEU A 91 27.08 -15.02 9.10
N GLN A 92 26.55 -15.12 7.87
CA GLN A 92 26.69 -16.27 6.97
C GLN A 92 27.98 -16.28 6.12
N LYS A 93 29.00 -15.49 6.48
CA LYS A 93 30.39 -15.71 6.01
C LYS A 93 30.99 -17.08 6.40
N LYS A 94 30.20 -18.05 6.88
CA LYS A 94 30.57 -19.44 7.13
C LYS A 94 29.49 -20.40 6.64
N GLY A 95 29.69 -21.05 5.47
CA GLY A 95 28.95 -22.27 5.11
C GLY A 95 28.64 -22.45 3.62
N PRO A 96 28.99 -23.59 2.97
CA PRO A 96 28.93 -23.73 1.50
C PRO A 96 27.56 -24.03 0.87
N HIS A 97 26.45 -24.08 1.61
CA HIS A 97 25.21 -24.56 0.99
C HIS A 97 23.93 -24.04 1.65
N ARG A 98 23.47 -22.86 1.22
CA ARG A 98 22.04 -22.54 1.22
C ARG A 98 21.70 -21.85 -0.11
N PRO A 99 20.79 -22.39 -0.92
CA PRO A 99 20.40 -21.71 -2.16
C PRO A 99 19.71 -20.39 -1.79
N ARG A 100 20.34 -19.28 -2.18
CA ARG A 100 19.76 -17.93 -2.11
C ARG A 100 18.44 -17.97 -2.89
N LYS A 101 17.31 -17.66 -2.25
CA LYS A 101 16.12 -17.23 -2.98
C LYS A 101 16.27 -15.72 -3.21
N PRO A 102 16.56 -15.26 -4.43
CA PRO A 102 16.69 -13.84 -4.70
C PRO A 102 15.35 -13.12 -4.48
N LYS A 103 15.38 -11.84 -4.11
CA LYS A 103 14.20 -10.99 -3.91
C LYS A 103 13.21 -11.00 -5.08
N MET A 104 13.70 -11.24 -6.30
CA MET A 104 12.87 -11.44 -7.50
C MET A 104 12.03 -12.73 -7.45
N ALA A 105 12.50 -13.80 -6.80
CA ALA A 105 11.73 -15.02 -6.61
C ALA A 105 10.58 -14.82 -5.61
N LEU A 106 10.80 -14.07 -4.52
CA LEU A 106 9.74 -13.71 -3.56
C LEU A 106 8.73 -12.73 -4.16
N LEU A 107 9.19 -11.77 -4.97
CA LEU A 107 8.30 -10.87 -5.73
C LEU A 107 7.50 -11.65 -6.79
N SER A 108 8.11 -12.62 -7.50
CA SER A 108 7.38 -13.46 -8.46
C SER A 108 6.34 -14.38 -7.80
N GLU A 109 6.53 -14.73 -6.52
CA GLU A 109 5.57 -15.52 -5.75
C GLU A 109 4.34 -14.68 -5.32
N VAL A 110 4.48 -13.36 -5.26
CA VAL A 110 3.42 -12.40 -4.91
C VAL A 110 2.74 -11.81 -6.15
N PHE A 111 3.49 -11.57 -7.23
CA PHE A 111 2.99 -11.01 -8.49
C PHE A 111 2.61 -12.04 -9.55
N GLY A 112 2.87 -13.33 -9.30
CA GLY A 112 2.67 -14.39 -10.30
C GLY A 112 3.78 -14.41 -11.35
N ARG A 113 3.78 -15.49 -12.15
CA ARG A 113 4.78 -15.76 -13.18
C ARG A 113 4.57 -14.92 -14.43
#